data_AF-A0A0R3EJN5-F1
#
_entry.id   AF-A0A0R3EJN5-F1
#
_cell.length_a   1.000
_cell.length_b   1.000
_cell.length_c   1.000
_cell.angle_alpha   90.00
_cell.angle_beta   90.00
_cell.angle_gamma   90.00
#
_symmetry.space_group_name_H-M   'P 1'
#
loop_
_entity.id
_entity.type
_entity.pdbx_description
1 polymer ?
#
loop_
_entity_poly.entity_id
_entity_poly.type
_entity_poly.pdbx_seq_one_letter_code
_entity_poly.pdbx_strand_id
1 'polypeptide(L)'
;MSSSIPRNSQGNDRAVARNPRVDLVAAAVRLLNEQGPDALQTRKIAAAAGTSTMAVYTYFGGMRELIAEVAEEGLRQFSGAQADVPQTDDPIADFMVTGMVYRQFAIDHPHMYRLMFGVTSAHGINAPSRNMFNTVHLTPQHASATQLYRSVQRSMAAGRIDGSPDDAAKVAATAAKFWTVMHGFVMLELAGFWGENGEAVGPVLGSMTTDLLVALGDSPEQVNSSATTAATRIAALI
;
A
#
# COMPACT_ATOMS: atom_id res chain seq x y z
N MET A 1 14.61 69.88 5.56
CA MET A 1 13.92 69.15 4.47
C MET A 1 14.51 67.74 4.45
N SER A 2 14.07 66.88 5.37
CA SER A 2 12.97 65.93 5.16
C SER A 2 13.29 64.91 4.08
N SER A 3 13.70 63.70 4.47
CA SER A 3 12.78 62.55 4.44
C SER A 3 13.52 61.29 4.89
N SER A 4 13.23 60.87 6.12
CA SER A 4 13.54 59.54 6.64
C SER A 4 12.63 58.52 5.95
N ILE A 5 13.20 57.52 5.28
CA ILE A 5 12.45 56.36 4.79
C ILE A 5 12.32 55.38 5.97
N PRO A 6 11.11 55.04 6.43
CA PRO A 6 10.93 53.96 7.39
C PRO A 6 10.96 52.61 6.63
N ARG A 7 11.87 51.70 7.01
CA ARG A 7 11.71 50.28 6.68
C ARG A 7 10.97 49.63 7.84
N ASN A 8 9.66 49.43 7.68
CA ASN A 8 8.92 48.50 8.52
C ASN A 8 8.45 47.30 7.68
N SER A 9 8.74 46.13 8.25
CA SER A 9 8.08 44.82 8.17
C SER A 9 7.12 44.52 7.01
N GLN A 10 7.38 43.41 6.33
CA GLN A 10 6.44 42.31 6.01
C GLN A 10 7.30 41.23 5.31
N GLY A 11 7.55 40.07 5.90
CA GLY A 11 6.52 39.08 6.24
C GLY A 11 6.36 38.14 5.04
N ASN A 12 7.23 37.14 4.93
CA ASN A 12 7.02 36.03 3.99
C ASN A 12 7.59 34.71 4.52
N ASP A 13 7.44 34.45 5.81
CA ASP A 13 7.19 33.08 6.25
C ASP A 13 5.71 32.83 5.94
N ARG A 14 5.42 32.24 4.78
CA ARG A 14 4.10 31.66 4.52
C ARG A 14 3.92 30.52 5.51
N ALA A 15 3.38 30.84 6.69
CA ALA A 15 2.79 29.84 7.56
C ALA A 15 1.80 29.06 6.70
N VAL A 16 2.12 27.80 6.40
CA VAL A 16 1.23 26.90 5.67
C VAL A 16 -0.11 26.96 6.40
N ALA A 17 -1.16 27.37 5.69
CA ALA A 17 -2.48 27.49 6.29
C ALA A 17 -2.86 26.12 6.87
N ARG A 18 -3.10 26.06 8.18
CA ARG A 18 -3.46 24.80 8.86
C ARG A 18 -4.71 24.22 8.20
N ASN A 19 -4.66 22.93 7.89
CA ASN A 19 -5.81 22.18 7.42
C ASN A 19 -6.14 21.11 8.47
N PRO A 20 -7.04 21.40 9.42
CA PRO A 20 -7.30 20.51 10.54
C PRO A 20 -7.73 19.10 10.14
N ARG A 21 -8.36 18.94 8.97
CA ARG A 21 -8.70 17.61 8.43
C ARG A 21 -7.44 16.81 8.13
N VAL A 22 -6.49 17.41 7.42
CA VAL A 22 -5.19 16.79 7.09
C VAL A 22 -4.38 16.55 8.36
N ASP A 23 -4.35 17.51 9.28
CA ASP A 23 -3.60 17.40 10.53
C ASP A 23 -4.13 16.25 11.42
N LEU A 24 -5.46 16.08 11.47
CA LEU A 24 -6.12 14.98 12.20
C LEU A 24 -5.79 13.60 11.59
N VAL A 25 -5.84 13.45 10.26
CA VAL A 25 -5.45 12.21 9.58
C VAL A 25 -3.97 11.92 9.83
N ALA A 26 -3.09 12.91 9.63
CA ALA A 26 -1.66 12.75 9.85
C ALA A 26 -1.34 12.37 11.32
N ALA A 27 -2.02 12.97 12.29
CA ALA A 27 -1.87 12.62 13.70
C ALA A 27 -2.34 11.18 13.99
N ALA A 28 -3.47 10.77 13.42
CA ALA A 28 -3.97 9.41 13.57
C ALA A 28 -3.02 8.38 12.93
N VAL A 29 -2.50 8.64 11.72
CA VAL A 29 -1.50 7.79 11.06
C VAL A 29 -0.25 7.62 11.92
N ARG A 30 0.29 8.71 12.48
CA ARG A 30 1.44 8.64 13.39
C ARG A 30 1.16 7.78 14.62
N LEU A 31 0.04 8.04 15.30
CA LEU A 31 -0.37 7.26 16.48
C LEU A 31 -0.54 5.78 16.16
N LEU A 32 -1.14 5.45 15.01
CA LEU A 32 -1.31 4.07 14.57
C LEU A 32 0.03 3.37 14.35
N ASN A 33 0.97 4.03 13.67
CA ASN A 33 2.27 3.45 13.37
C ASN A 33 3.12 3.27 14.64
N GLU A 34 3.08 4.21 15.56
CA GLU A 34 3.92 4.20 16.77
C GLU A 34 3.35 3.36 17.92
N GLN A 35 2.02 3.36 18.08
CA GLN A 35 1.36 2.83 19.28
C GLN A 35 0.23 1.84 18.97
N GLY A 36 -0.04 1.57 17.69
CA GLY A 36 -1.05 0.62 17.26
C GLY A 36 -2.48 1.15 17.28
N PRO A 37 -3.46 0.29 16.92
CA PRO A 37 -4.86 0.69 16.72
C PRO A 37 -5.53 1.21 18.00
N ASP A 38 -5.09 0.76 19.18
CA ASP A 38 -5.61 1.20 20.48
C ASP A 38 -5.18 2.64 20.84
N ALA A 39 -4.28 3.25 20.08
CA ALA A 39 -3.95 4.66 20.20
C ALA A 39 -4.96 5.58 19.49
N LEU A 40 -5.78 5.04 18.59
CA LEU A 40 -6.76 5.81 17.82
C LEU A 40 -7.98 6.18 18.67
N GLN A 41 -7.81 7.20 19.50
CA GLN A 41 -8.85 7.77 20.36
C GLN A 41 -9.01 9.26 20.07
N THR A 42 -10.26 9.73 20.03
CA THR A 42 -10.60 11.12 19.68
C THR A 42 -9.75 12.16 20.42
N ARG A 43 -9.59 12.00 21.75
CA ARG A 43 -8.79 12.91 22.58
C ARG A 43 -7.30 12.88 22.23
N LYS A 44 -6.72 11.69 22.07
CA LYS A 44 -5.30 11.53 21.71
C LYS A 44 -5.01 12.13 20.33
N ILE A 45 -5.87 11.83 19.34
CA ILE A 45 -5.71 12.33 17.97
C ILE A 45 -5.85 13.86 17.94
N ALA A 46 -6.88 14.41 18.57
CA ALA A 46 -7.10 15.85 18.61
C ALA A 46 -5.92 16.58 19.29
N ALA A 47 -5.43 16.05 20.41
CA ALA A 47 -4.26 16.60 21.09
C ALA A 47 -3.01 16.54 20.20
N ALA A 48 -2.74 15.40 19.55
CA ALA A 48 -1.60 15.21 18.65
C ALA A 48 -1.69 16.08 17.37
N ALA A 49 -2.90 16.48 16.96
CA ALA A 49 -3.13 17.41 15.86
C ALA A 49 -3.21 18.89 16.30
N GLY A 50 -3.07 19.19 17.60
CA GLY A 50 -3.17 20.56 18.12
C GLY A 50 -4.55 21.18 17.94
N THR A 51 -5.62 20.38 18.04
CA THR A 51 -7.01 20.78 17.85
C THR A 51 -7.92 20.28 18.99
N SER A 52 -9.19 20.70 18.98
CA SER A 52 -10.19 20.21 19.93
C SER A 52 -10.79 18.88 19.49
N THR A 53 -11.34 18.10 20.41
CA THR A 53 -12.08 16.87 20.06
C THR A 53 -13.30 17.15 19.17
N MET A 54 -13.88 18.35 19.27
CA MET A 54 -14.99 18.76 18.40
C MET A 54 -14.59 18.79 16.93
N ALA A 55 -13.33 19.06 16.60
CA ALA A 55 -12.85 19.05 15.22
C ALA A 55 -13.03 17.68 14.55
N VAL A 56 -12.86 16.57 15.29
CA VAL A 56 -13.11 15.22 14.74
C VAL A 56 -14.56 15.08 14.28
N TYR A 57 -15.51 15.52 15.12
CA TYR A 57 -16.93 15.49 14.76
C TYR A 57 -17.26 16.48 13.64
N THR A 58 -16.68 17.68 13.65
CA THR A 58 -16.92 18.69 12.61
C THR A 58 -16.43 18.26 11.23
N TYR A 59 -15.25 17.66 11.13
CA TYR A 59 -14.63 17.34 9.83
C TYR A 59 -14.93 15.94 9.30
N PHE A 60 -15.24 14.99 10.18
CA PHE A 60 -15.46 13.59 9.79
C PHE A 60 -16.84 13.07 10.20
N GLY A 61 -17.56 13.72 11.12
CA GLY A 61 -18.80 13.18 11.68
C GLY A 61 -18.58 12.12 12.77
N GLY A 62 -17.35 11.65 12.96
CA GLY A 62 -17.01 10.70 14.02
C GLY A 62 -15.69 9.96 13.80
N MET A 63 -15.39 9.06 14.73
CA MET A 63 -14.19 8.22 14.66
C MET A 63 -14.24 7.18 13.54
N ARG A 64 -15.44 6.69 13.18
CA ARG A 64 -15.60 5.70 12.10
C ARG A 64 -15.11 6.25 10.77
N GLU A 65 -15.54 7.45 10.44
CA GLU A 65 -15.20 8.14 9.20
C GLU A 65 -13.73 8.60 9.22
N LEU A 66 -13.21 9.03 10.37
CA LEU A 66 -11.78 9.30 10.51
C LEU A 66 -10.93 8.04 10.30
N ILE A 67 -11.33 6.89 10.86
CA ILE A 67 -10.62 5.61 10.65
C ILE A 67 -10.69 5.18 9.18
N ALA A 68 -11.82 5.41 8.51
CA ALA A 68 -11.95 5.15 7.07
C ALA A 68 -10.95 5.99 6.25
N GLU A 69 -10.76 7.27 6.62
CA GLU A 69 -9.78 8.15 5.98
C GLU A 69 -8.34 7.76 6.28
N VAL A 70 -8.06 7.25 7.49
CA VAL A 70 -6.73 6.71 7.84
C VAL A 70 -6.43 5.44 7.03
N ALA A 71 -7.41 4.55 6.86
CA ALA A 71 -7.27 3.38 6.02
C ALA A 71 -7.05 3.75 4.54
N GLU A 72 -7.77 4.75 4.03
CA GLU A 72 -7.58 5.29 2.67
C GLU A 72 -6.17 5.87 2.49
N GLU A 73 -5.69 6.63 3.47
CA GLU A 73 -4.33 7.17 3.48
C GLU A 73 -3.27 6.06 3.49
N GLY A 74 -3.50 4.99 4.24
CA GLY A 74 -2.67 3.78 4.20
C GLY A 74 -2.62 3.15 2.81
N LEU A 75 -3.78 2.97 2.16
CA LEU A 75 -3.85 2.46 0.79
C LEU A 75 -3.17 3.38 -0.22
N ARG A 76 -3.24 4.70 -0.03
CA ARG A 76 -2.55 5.68 -0.88
C ARG A 76 -1.04 5.56 -0.75
N GLN A 77 -0.51 5.50 0.47
CA GLN A 77 0.93 5.30 0.71
C GLN A 77 1.41 3.96 0.12
N PHE A 78 0.65 2.90 0.36
CA PHE A 78 0.91 1.57 -0.16
C PHE A 78 0.92 1.50 -1.69
N SER A 79 -0.01 2.21 -2.34
CA SER A 79 -0.05 2.32 -3.81
C SER A 79 1.13 3.12 -4.34
N GLY A 80 1.51 4.21 -3.65
CA GLY A 80 2.65 5.04 -4.01
C GLY A 80 3.95 4.26 -4.00
N ALA A 81 4.22 3.51 -2.92
CA ALA A 81 5.42 2.68 -2.80
C ALA A 81 5.56 1.69 -3.97
N GLN A 82 4.48 1.03 -4.37
CA GLN A 82 4.50 0.10 -5.51
C GLN A 82 4.64 0.80 -6.86
N ALA A 83 4.11 2.02 -7.00
CA ALA A 83 4.20 2.81 -8.24
C ALA A 83 5.61 3.35 -8.50
N ASP A 84 6.43 3.51 -7.46
CA ASP A 84 7.81 3.97 -7.56
C ASP A 84 8.77 2.90 -8.11
N VAL A 85 8.32 1.65 -8.25
CA VAL A 85 9.11 0.57 -8.86
C VAL A 85 9.30 0.83 -10.36
N PRO A 86 10.55 1.00 -10.85
CA PRO A 86 10.79 1.26 -12.26
C PRO A 86 10.34 0.09 -13.14
N GLN A 87 9.68 0.41 -14.25
CA GLN A 87 9.33 -0.59 -15.26
C GLN A 87 10.52 -0.85 -16.19
N THR A 88 10.70 -2.12 -16.55
CA THR A 88 11.74 -2.61 -17.47
C THR A 88 11.11 -3.44 -18.58
N ASP A 89 11.92 -3.99 -19.50
CA ASP A 89 11.41 -4.89 -20.53
C ASP A 89 11.11 -6.31 -20.00
N ASP A 90 11.42 -6.60 -18.73
CA ASP A 90 11.07 -7.84 -18.05
C ASP A 90 9.90 -7.63 -17.06
N PRO A 91 8.64 -7.84 -17.49
CA PRO A 91 7.48 -7.59 -16.65
C PRO A 91 7.40 -8.56 -15.45
N ILE A 92 7.99 -9.76 -15.55
CA ILE A 92 8.02 -10.73 -14.44
C ILE A 92 9.01 -10.28 -13.37
N ALA A 93 10.19 -9.78 -13.76
CA ALA A 93 11.12 -9.19 -12.80
C ALA A 93 10.53 -7.96 -12.10
N ASP A 94 9.89 -7.05 -12.86
CA ASP A 94 9.18 -5.89 -12.29
C ASP A 94 8.12 -6.30 -11.28
N PHE A 95 7.33 -7.34 -11.61
CA PHE A 95 6.29 -7.90 -10.75
C PHE A 95 6.87 -8.42 -9.44
N MET A 96 7.97 -9.20 -9.49
CA MET A 96 8.63 -9.73 -8.29
C MET A 96 9.22 -8.63 -7.41
N VAL A 97 9.85 -7.61 -8.00
CA VAL A 97 10.36 -6.45 -7.26
C VAL A 97 9.21 -5.69 -6.58
N THR A 98 8.11 -5.46 -7.30
CA THR A 98 6.89 -4.85 -6.75
C THR A 98 6.33 -5.66 -5.59
N GLY A 99 6.38 -6.99 -5.69
CA GLY A 99 5.98 -7.88 -4.60
C GLY A 99 6.86 -7.73 -3.35
N MET A 100 8.16 -7.51 -3.51
CA MET A 100 9.03 -7.24 -2.36
C MET A 100 8.77 -5.88 -1.73
N VAL A 101 8.46 -4.85 -2.52
CA VAL A 101 8.03 -3.54 -2.00
C VAL A 101 6.69 -3.64 -1.26
N TYR A 102 5.75 -4.43 -1.77
CA TYR A 102 4.50 -4.77 -1.09
C TYR A 102 4.79 -5.32 0.30
N ARG A 103 5.64 -6.36 0.38
CA ARG A 103 5.99 -7.02 1.64
C ARG A 103 6.70 -6.05 2.59
N GLN A 104 7.65 -5.27 2.09
CA GLN A 104 8.42 -4.32 2.89
C GLN A 104 7.50 -3.28 3.55
N PHE A 105 6.54 -2.71 2.80
CA PHE A 105 5.55 -1.80 3.38
C PHE A 105 4.77 -2.44 4.54
N ALA A 106 4.39 -3.71 4.40
CA ALA A 106 3.64 -4.41 5.44
C ALA A 106 4.47 -4.60 6.72
N ILE A 107 5.77 -4.87 6.57
CA ILE A 107 6.72 -5.04 7.67
C ILE A 107 7.02 -3.71 8.36
N ASP A 108 7.22 -2.64 7.59
CA ASP A 108 7.53 -1.31 8.10
C ASP A 108 6.31 -0.65 8.78
N HIS A 109 5.11 -1.00 8.33
CA HIS A 109 3.85 -0.42 8.81
C HIS A 109 2.82 -1.48 9.19
N PRO A 110 3.10 -2.37 10.16
CA PRO A 110 2.31 -3.57 10.42
C PRO A 110 0.94 -3.27 11.02
N HIS A 111 0.77 -2.13 11.70
CA HIS A 111 -0.53 -1.67 12.21
C HIS A 111 -1.37 -1.03 11.11
N MET A 112 -0.76 -0.21 10.26
CA MET A 112 -1.43 0.38 9.08
C MET A 112 -1.92 -0.71 8.13
N TYR A 113 -1.05 -1.67 7.81
CA TYR A 113 -1.37 -2.75 6.89
C TYR A 113 -2.58 -3.57 7.36
N ARG A 114 -2.63 -3.94 8.64
CA ARG A 114 -3.79 -4.63 9.21
C ARG A 114 -5.05 -3.77 9.21
N LEU A 115 -4.93 -2.47 9.48
CA LEU A 115 -6.08 -1.56 9.50
C LEU A 115 -6.68 -1.39 8.10
N MET A 116 -5.85 -1.13 7.09
CA MET A 116 -6.31 -0.86 5.73
C MET A 116 -6.99 -2.05 5.05
N PHE A 117 -6.64 -3.27 5.47
CA PHE A 117 -7.31 -4.50 5.03
C PHE A 117 -8.38 -5.02 6.00
N GLY A 118 -8.73 -4.25 7.03
CA GLY A 118 -9.83 -4.57 7.95
C GLY A 118 -9.58 -5.79 8.85
N VAL A 119 -8.33 -6.18 9.05
CA VAL A 119 -7.95 -7.32 9.91
C VAL A 119 -7.89 -6.94 11.39
N THR A 120 -7.80 -5.64 11.68
CA THR A 120 -7.87 -5.11 13.05
C THR A 120 -8.98 -4.07 13.19
N SER A 121 -9.48 -3.94 14.41
CA SER A 121 -10.36 -2.85 14.82
C SER A 121 -9.57 -1.84 15.66
N ALA A 122 -9.98 -0.57 15.63
CA ALA A 122 -9.57 0.43 16.60
C ALA A 122 -10.72 0.66 17.58
N HIS A 123 -10.61 0.12 18.80
CA HIS A 123 -11.68 0.15 19.81
C HIS A 123 -13.04 -0.37 19.30
N GLY A 124 -13.02 -1.50 18.57
CA GLY A 124 -14.24 -2.09 18.00
C GLY A 124 -14.75 -1.41 16.72
N ILE A 125 -14.03 -0.39 16.22
CA ILE A 125 -14.33 0.25 14.94
C ILE A 125 -13.43 -0.34 13.86
N ASN A 126 -14.02 -1.08 12.94
CA ASN A 126 -13.34 -1.54 11.73
C ASN A 126 -13.36 -0.45 10.66
N ALA A 127 -12.28 -0.34 9.89
CA ALA A 127 -12.32 0.38 8.64
C ALA A 127 -13.38 -0.24 7.71
N PRO A 128 -14.13 0.55 6.93
CA PRO A 128 -15.11 0.02 5.99
C PRO A 128 -14.45 -0.91 4.98
N SER A 129 -14.97 -2.13 4.80
CA SER A 129 -14.53 -3.02 3.74
C SER A 129 -14.93 -2.46 2.37
N ARG A 130 -14.03 -2.54 1.41
CA ARG A 130 -14.28 -2.21 0.01
C ARG A 130 -13.72 -3.32 -0.88
N ASN A 131 -14.39 -3.57 -1.98
CA ASN A 131 -13.91 -4.52 -2.98
C ASN A 131 -12.72 -3.90 -3.73
N MET A 132 -11.54 -4.53 -3.66
CA MET A 132 -10.39 -4.10 -4.47
C MET A 132 -10.56 -4.41 -5.96
N PHE A 133 -11.28 -5.50 -6.24
CA PHE A 133 -11.66 -5.95 -7.58
C PHE A 133 -13.18 -6.11 -7.64
N ASN A 134 -13.81 -5.76 -8.76
CA ASN A 134 -15.22 -6.07 -9.00
C ASN A 134 -15.42 -7.60 -9.05
N THR A 135 -16.29 -8.18 -8.24
CA THR A 135 -16.51 -9.64 -8.24
C THR A 135 -17.27 -10.15 -9.46
N VAL A 136 -17.96 -9.26 -10.18
CA VAL A 136 -18.75 -9.57 -11.38
C VAL A 136 -17.94 -9.30 -12.65
N HIS A 137 -17.27 -8.15 -12.72
CA HIS A 137 -16.55 -7.71 -13.91
C HIS A 137 -15.03 -7.84 -13.80
N LEU A 138 -14.52 -8.17 -12.61
CA LEU A 138 -13.09 -8.28 -12.30
C LEU A 138 -12.34 -7.08 -12.90
N THR A 139 -12.68 -5.89 -12.43
CA THR A 139 -11.94 -4.65 -12.75
C THR A 139 -11.39 -4.05 -11.47
N PRO A 140 -10.21 -3.40 -11.50
CA PRO A 140 -9.70 -2.70 -10.33
C PRO A 140 -10.67 -1.59 -9.91
N GLN A 141 -11.06 -1.57 -8.64
CA GLN A 141 -11.94 -0.53 -8.07
C GLN A 141 -11.18 0.47 -7.19
N HIS A 142 -9.89 0.21 -6.94
CA HIS A 142 -9.03 1.07 -6.14
C HIS A 142 -7.65 1.20 -6.80
N ALA A 143 -6.99 2.35 -6.64
CA ALA A 143 -5.67 2.62 -7.24
C ALA A 143 -4.62 1.58 -6.83
N SER A 144 -4.70 1.07 -5.59
CA SER A 144 -3.81 0.00 -5.08
C SER A 144 -3.91 -1.30 -5.87
N ALA A 145 -5.07 -1.60 -6.48
CA ALA A 145 -5.27 -2.78 -7.31
C ALA A 145 -4.80 -2.58 -8.75
N THR A 146 -4.69 -1.32 -9.20
CA THR A 146 -4.31 -0.98 -10.58
C THR A 146 -2.89 -1.42 -10.92
N GLN A 147 -1.93 -1.33 -10.00
CA GLN A 147 -0.54 -1.70 -10.27
C GLN A 147 -0.39 -3.19 -10.56
N LEU A 148 -1.02 -4.03 -9.73
CA LEU A 148 -1.02 -5.48 -9.93
C LEU A 148 -1.73 -5.88 -11.23
N TYR A 149 -2.89 -5.25 -11.50
CA TYR A 149 -3.60 -5.46 -12.76
C TYR A 149 -2.73 -5.13 -13.98
N ARG A 150 -2.05 -3.97 -13.98
CA ARG A 150 -1.15 -3.56 -15.07
C ARG A 150 0.04 -4.50 -15.22
N SER A 151 0.59 -5.01 -14.11
CA SER A 151 1.69 -5.97 -14.14
C SER A 151 1.28 -7.24 -14.85
N VAL A 152 0.11 -7.80 -14.52
CA VAL A 152 -0.46 -8.98 -15.21
C VAL A 152 -0.73 -8.68 -16.69
N GLN A 153 -1.30 -7.52 -17.00
CA GLN A 153 -1.57 -7.12 -18.38
C GLN A 153 -0.28 -7.06 -19.21
N ARG A 154 0.81 -6.50 -18.66
CA ARG A 154 2.13 -6.46 -19.31
C ARG A 154 2.71 -7.86 -19.49
N SER A 155 2.56 -8.74 -18.50
CA SER A 155 3.02 -10.13 -18.61
C SER A 155 2.26 -10.91 -19.69
N MET A 156 0.95 -10.68 -19.85
CA MET A 156 0.18 -11.27 -20.96
C MET A 156 0.59 -10.70 -22.32
N ALA A 157 0.79 -9.38 -22.41
CA ALA A 157 1.26 -8.74 -23.65
C ALA A 157 2.65 -9.23 -24.08
N ALA A 158 3.51 -9.57 -23.11
CA ALA A 158 4.83 -10.15 -23.35
C ALA A 158 4.81 -11.67 -23.62
N GLY A 159 3.63 -12.31 -23.60
CA GLY A 159 3.50 -13.76 -23.76
C GLY A 159 4.06 -14.58 -22.59
N ARG A 160 4.29 -13.94 -21.44
CA ARG A 160 4.80 -14.59 -20.21
C ARG A 160 3.67 -15.19 -19.36
N ILE A 161 2.43 -14.78 -19.61
CA ILE A 161 1.22 -15.34 -18.99
C ILE A 161 0.21 -15.58 -20.11
N ASP A 162 -0.37 -16.78 -20.16
CA ASP A 162 -1.40 -17.17 -21.09
C ASP A 162 -2.62 -16.25 -21.01
N GLY A 163 -3.04 -15.71 -22.14
CA GLY A 163 -4.22 -14.85 -22.24
C GLY A 163 -3.99 -13.67 -23.17
N SER A 164 -4.99 -12.81 -23.23
CA SER A 164 -4.90 -11.52 -23.93
C SER A 164 -4.84 -10.39 -22.90
N PRO A 165 -3.98 -9.38 -23.09
CA PRO A 165 -4.01 -8.17 -22.27
C PRO A 165 -5.34 -7.40 -22.35
N ASP A 166 -6.14 -7.65 -23.37
CA ASP A 166 -7.45 -7.02 -23.58
C ASP A 166 -8.61 -7.79 -22.91
N ASP A 167 -8.35 -9.01 -22.42
CA ASP A 167 -9.33 -9.79 -21.64
C ASP A 167 -9.31 -9.33 -20.17
N ALA A 168 -10.02 -8.23 -19.91
CA ALA A 168 -10.04 -7.59 -18.59
C ALA A 168 -10.43 -8.55 -17.45
N ALA A 169 -11.38 -9.46 -17.72
CA ALA A 169 -11.83 -10.43 -16.73
C ALA A 169 -10.71 -11.42 -16.38
N LYS A 170 -9.98 -11.94 -17.38
CA LYS A 170 -8.85 -12.84 -17.15
C LYS A 170 -7.67 -12.12 -16.48
N VAL A 171 -7.36 -10.88 -16.89
CA VAL A 171 -6.29 -10.08 -16.25
C VAL A 171 -6.55 -9.91 -14.77
N ALA A 172 -7.75 -9.49 -14.38
CA ALA A 172 -8.07 -9.29 -12.97
C ALA A 172 -8.26 -10.59 -12.18
N ALA A 173 -8.79 -11.65 -12.79
CA ALA A 173 -8.81 -12.97 -12.15
C ALA A 173 -7.38 -13.41 -11.78
N THR A 174 -6.44 -13.25 -12.71
CA THR A 174 -5.02 -13.57 -12.49
C THR A 174 -4.38 -12.63 -11.46
N ALA A 175 -4.67 -11.33 -11.51
CA ALA A 175 -4.24 -10.38 -10.48
C ALA A 175 -4.75 -10.77 -9.08
N ALA A 176 -6.01 -11.18 -8.96
CA ALA A 176 -6.59 -11.61 -7.69
C ALA A 176 -5.95 -12.90 -7.14
N LYS A 177 -5.51 -13.83 -8.01
CA LYS A 177 -4.74 -15.01 -7.60
C LYS A 177 -3.39 -14.60 -6.99
N PHE A 178 -2.63 -13.74 -7.67
CA PHE A 178 -1.36 -13.24 -7.15
C PHE A 178 -1.54 -12.45 -5.86
N TRP A 179 -2.58 -11.63 -5.77
CA TRP A 179 -2.89 -10.91 -4.53
C TRP A 179 -3.21 -11.88 -3.39
N THR A 180 -3.99 -12.93 -3.63
CA THR A 180 -4.28 -13.96 -2.63
C THR A 180 -3.00 -14.61 -2.08
N VAL A 181 -2.08 -15.00 -2.97
CA VAL A 181 -0.79 -15.60 -2.57
C VAL A 181 0.03 -14.62 -1.73
N MET A 182 0.25 -13.40 -2.23
CA MET A 182 1.06 -12.39 -1.55
C MET A 182 0.43 -11.96 -0.20
N HIS A 183 -0.85 -11.62 -0.21
CA HIS A 183 -1.55 -11.16 0.98
C HIS A 183 -1.60 -12.23 2.06
N GLY A 184 -1.89 -13.49 1.68
CA GLY A 184 -1.88 -14.62 2.61
C GLY A 184 -0.50 -14.85 3.22
N PHE A 185 0.56 -14.83 2.40
CA PHE A 185 1.93 -14.96 2.86
C PHE A 185 2.30 -13.87 3.87
N VAL A 186 2.08 -12.60 3.52
CA VAL A 186 2.38 -11.44 4.39
C VAL A 186 1.58 -11.46 5.68
N MET A 187 0.30 -11.87 5.65
CA MET A 187 -0.50 -11.98 6.86
C MET A 187 0.03 -13.04 7.83
N LEU A 188 0.50 -14.18 7.30
CA LEU A 188 1.14 -15.23 8.10
C LEU A 188 2.51 -14.77 8.61
N GLU A 189 3.25 -13.99 7.83
CA GLU A 189 4.53 -13.40 8.22
C GLU A 189 4.38 -12.43 9.39
N LEU A 190 3.44 -11.49 9.26
CA LEU A 190 3.14 -10.52 10.32
C LEU A 190 2.62 -11.18 11.60
N ALA A 191 2.07 -12.38 11.51
CA ALA A 191 1.63 -13.20 12.65
C ALA A 191 2.76 -14.06 13.24
N GLY A 192 3.95 -14.07 12.65
CA GLY A 192 5.13 -14.80 13.15
C GLY A 192 5.17 -16.29 12.78
N PHE A 193 4.31 -16.75 11.85
CA PHE A 193 4.27 -18.16 11.46
C PHE A 193 5.45 -18.61 10.56
N TRP A 194 6.23 -17.65 10.06
CA TRP A 194 7.38 -17.90 9.19
C TRP A 194 8.74 -17.73 9.87
N GLY A 195 8.77 -17.50 11.19
CA GLY A 195 9.99 -17.15 11.90
C GLY A 195 10.42 -15.69 11.65
N GLU A 196 11.70 -15.40 11.86
CA GLU A 196 12.28 -14.07 11.71
C GLU A 196 13.07 -13.95 10.39
N ASN A 197 13.43 -12.73 9.99
CA ASN A 197 14.39 -12.46 8.90
C ASN A 197 13.99 -12.90 7.47
N GLY A 198 12.74 -13.26 7.23
CA GLY A 198 12.24 -13.55 5.87
C GLY A 198 12.73 -14.87 5.27
N GLU A 199 13.10 -15.85 6.09
CA GLU A 199 13.58 -17.17 5.65
C GLU A 199 12.58 -17.89 4.73
N ALA A 200 11.28 -17.67 4.93
CA ALA A 200 10.22 -18.25 4.10
C ALA A 200 10.03 -17.57 2.73
N VAL A 201 10.65 -16.41 2.47
CA VAL A 201 10.45 -15.65 1.23
C VAL A 201 10.85 -16.47 0.01
N GLY A 202 12.03 -17.08 0.01
CA GLY A 202 12.47 -17.96 -1.09
C GLY A 202 11.65 -19.24 -1.21
N PRO A 203 11.69 -20.14 -0.21
CA PRO A 203 11.12 -21.49 -0.31
C PRO A 203 9.59 -21.53 -0.35
N VAL A 204 8.90 -20.52 0.17
CA VAL A 204 7.42 -20.48 0.16
C VAL A 204 6.91 -19.47 -0.87
N LEU A 205 7.14 -18.17 -0.65
CA LEU A 205 6.58 -17.14 -1.54
C LEU A 205 7.17 -17.23 -2.96
N GLY A 206 8.48 -17.38 -3.08
CA GLY A 206 9.19 -17.51 -4.35
C GLY A 206 8.78 -18.77 -5.11
N SER A 207 8.73 -19.92 -4.43
CA SER A 207 8.27 -21.18 -5.03
C SER A 207 6.83 -21.08 -5.49
N MET A 208 5.89 -20.63 -4.64
CA MET A 208 4.47 -20.49 -5.02
C MET A 208 4.27 -19.52 -6.20
N THR A 209 5.03 -18.43 -6.24
CA THR A 209 4.98 -17.47 -7.34
C THR A 209 5.48 -18.11 -8.64
N THR A 210 6.57 -18.87 -8.57
CA THR A 210 7.13 -19.61 -9.71
C THR A 210 6.15 -20.65 -10.23
N ASP A 211 5.61 -21.48 -9.34
CA ASP A 211 4.66 -22.53 -9.69
C ASP A 211 3.39 -21.95 -10.34
N LEU A 212 2.89 -20.82 -9.82
CA LEU A 212 1.74 -20.14 -10.40
C LEU A 212 2.05 -19.54 -11.78
N LEU A 213 3.22 -18.94 -11.97
CA LEU A 213 3.64 -18.41 -13.28
C LEU A 213 3.78 -19.52 -14.33
N VAL A 214 4.40 -20.64 -13.97
CA VAL A 214 4.53 -21.81 -14.85
C VAL A 214 3.15 -22.41 -15.18
N ALA A 215 2.27 -22.54 -14.19
CA ALA A 215 0.89 -22.99 -14.41
C ALA A 215 0.07 -22.01 -15.29
N LEU A 216 0.51 -20.75 -15.38
CA LEU A 216 -0.08 -19.71 -16.21
C LEU A 216 0.61 -19.57 -17.57
N GLY A 217 1.54 -20.46 -17.95
CA GLY A 217 2.11 -20.52 -19.31
C GLY A 217 3.53 -19.97 -19.46
N ASP A 218 4.17 -19.48 -18.39
CA ASP A 218 5.59 -19.13 -18.44
C ASP A 218 6.49 -20.38 -18.42
N SER A 219 7.73 -20.27 -18.90
CA SER A 219 8.71 -21.36 -18.78
C SER A 219 9.51 -21.26 -17.49
N PRO A 220 9.85 -22.39 -16.83
CA PRO A 220 10.70 -22.38 -15.64
C PRO A 220 12.03 -21.63 -15.84
N GLU A 221 12.64 -21.75 -17.03
CA GLU A 221 13.90 -21.10 -17.36
C GLU A 221 13.75 -19.57 -17.40
N GLN A 222 12.68 -19.06 -18.02
CA GLN A 222 12.42 -17.62 -18.09
C GLN A 222 12.04 -17.05 -16.73
N VAL A 223 11.22 -17.76 -15.94
CA VAL A 223 10.87 -17.33 -14.57
C VAL A 223 12.13 -17.23 -13.70
N ASN A 224 13.03 -18.22 -13.76
CA ASN A 224 14.28 -18.19 -13.00
C ASN A 224 15.24 -17.06 -13.44
N SER A 225 15.29 -16.78 -14.75
CA SER A 225 16.03 -15.63 -15.28
C SER A 225 15.46 -14.31 -14.72
N SER A 226 14.13 -14.14 -14.74
CA SER A 226 13.47 -12.97 -14.19
C SER A 226 13.66 -12.85 -12.67
N ALA A 227 13.63 -13.98 -11.94
CA ALA A 227 13.87 -14.00 -10.50
C ALA A 227 15.30 -13.56 -10.14
N THR A 228 16.30 -13.96 -10.94
CA THR A 228 17.69 -13.52 -10.79
C THR A 228 17.84 -12.02 -11.03
N THR A 229 17.19 -11.51 -12.08
CA THR A 229 17.12 -10.06 -12.37
C THR A 229 16.45 -9.30 -11.23
N ALA A 230 15.32 -9.81 -10.72
CA ALA A 230 14.61 -9.21 -9.59
C ALA A 230 15.48 -9.18 -8.33
N ALA A 231 16.15 -10.28 -7.98
CA ALA A 231 17.03 -10.37 -6.81
C ALA A 231 18.16 -9.32 -6.87
N THR A 232 18.78 -9.14 -8.03
CA THR A 232 19.81 -8.12 -8.24
C THR A 232 19.27 -6.70 -8.02
N ARG A 233 18.04 -6.43 -8.49
CA ARG A 233 17.38 -5.14 -8.32
C ARG A 233 16.95 -4.88 -6.88
N ILE A 234 16.41 -5.89 -6.20
CA ILE A 234 16.03 -5.80 -4.79
C ILE A 234 17.24 -5.46 -3.94
N ALA A 235 18.38 -6.12 -4.18
CA ALA A 235 19.62 -5.84 -3.47
C ALA A 235 20.17 -4.42 -3.71
N ALA A 236 19.76 -3.74 -4.78
CA ALA A 236 20.14 -2.35 -5.06
C ALA A 236 19.18 -1.31 -4.47
N LEU A 237 18.02 -1.74 -3.94
CA LEU A 237 17.02 -0.88 -3.29
C LEU A 237 17.19 -0.82 -1.76
N ILE A 238 17.96 -1.74 -1.19
CA ILE A 238 18.27 -1.87 0.25
C ILE A 238 19.69 -1.34 0.48
#